data_AF-A0A7S3U0P5-F1
#
_entry.id   AF-A0A7S3U0P5-F1
#
_cell.length_a   1.000
_cell.length_b   1.000
_cell.length_c   1.000
_cell.angle_alpha   90.00
_cell.angle_beta   90.00
_cell.angle_gamma   90.00
#
_symmetry.space_group_name_H-M   'P 1'
#
loop_
_entity.id
_entity.type
_entity.pdbx_description
1 polymer ?
#
loop_
_entity_poly.entity_id
_entity_poly.type
_entity_poly.pdbx_seq_one_letter_code
_entity_poly.pdbx_strand_id
1 'polypeptide(L)'
;MVSSQEASTYGFYANVAIACILSIVFLGKVGADWMPPDFGFPLSQEQWMDTPYGKQVAASFSLVLLATLAGIAAGLLAFGKKQWKRAGVACIIAFVLTCLSFVWFIRRCDTTIAFCWQLDFEWFHGMLIGSIINFGFAAYNAYSVHGEAARLDLPK
;
A
#
# COMPACT_ATOMS: atom_id res chain seq x y z
N MET A 1 17.27 27.48 9.04
CA MET A 1 17.37 26.38 8.06
C MET A 1 17.04 25.09 8.80
N VAL A 2 16.11 24.29 8.29
CA VAL A 2 15.81 22.96 8.85
C VAL A 2 16.97 22.03 8.49
N SER A 3 17.44 21.21 9.43
CA SER A 3 18.51 20.24 9.14
C SER A 3 18.02 19.14 8.18
N SER A 4 18.92 18.54 7.40
CA SER A 4 18.57 17.43 6.49
C SER A 4 17.90 16.25 7.20
N GLN A 5 18.28 16.02 8.46
CA GLN A 5 17.71 15.00 9.33
C GLN A 5 16.28 15.31 9.76
N GLU A 6 16.01 16.57 10.13
CA GLU A 6 14.64 17.02 10.45
C GLU A 6 13.74 16.94 9.22
N ALA A 7 14.23 17.38 8.05
CA ALA A 7 13.48 17.28 6.80
C ALA A 7 13.13 15.82 6.45
N SER A 8 14.09 14.91 6.59
CA SER A 8 13.87 13.47 6.38
C SER A 8 12.90 12.87 7.41
N THR A 9 12.96 13.34 8.65
CA THR A 9 12.05 12.91 9.74
C THR A 9 10.60 13.32 9.47
N TYR A 10 10.36 14.59 9.13
CA TYR A 10 9.02 15.06 8.77
C TYR A 10 8.52 14.41 7.48
N GLY A 11 9.41 14.25 6.49
CA GLY A 11 9.14 13.53 5.27
C GLY A 11 8.70 12.10 5.54
N PHE A 12 9.35 11.38 6.45
CA PHE A 12 8.93 10.04 6.86
C PHE A 12 7.48 10.03 7.37
N TYR A 13 7.16 10.88 8.36
CA TYR A 13 5.84 10.89 8.98
C TYR A 13 4.73 11.26 7.99
N ALA A 14 4.97 12.28 7.16
CA ALA A 14 4.01 12.71 6.15
C ALA A 14 3.73 11.58 5.15
N ASN A 15 4.77 10.93 4.63
CA ASN A 15 4.62 9.84 3.67
C ASN A 15 3.89 8.63 4.29
N VAL A 16 4.23 8.21 5.51
CA VAL A 16 3.52 7.12 6.20
C VAL A 16 2.04 7.46 6.38
N ALA A 17 1.73 8.67 6.84
CA ALA A 17 0.35 9.10 7.06
C ALA A 17 -0.45 9.11 5.76
N ILE A 18 0.09 9.72 4.70
CA ILE A 18 -0.55 9.77 3.38
C ILE A 18 -0.77 8.35 2.84
N ALA A 19 0.26 7.49 2.89
CA ALA A 19 0.14 6.12 2.40
C ALA A 19 -0.98 5.35 3.11
N CYS A 20 -1.03 5.42 4.44
CA CYS A 20 -2.08 4.78 5.23
C CYS A 20 -3.47 5.33 4.93
N ILE A 21 -3.63 6.65 4.79
CA ILE A 21 -4.91 7.27 4.44
C ILE A 21 -5.40 6.78 3.07
N LEU A 22 -4.52 6.80 2.06
CA LEU A 22 -4.87 6.35 0.72
C LEU A 22 -5.23 4.85 0.69
N SER A 23 -4.50 4.01 1.43
CA SER A 23 -4.83 2.60 1.58
C SER A 23 -6.19 2.38 2.27
N ILE A 24 -6.52 3.17 3.30
CA ILE A 24 -7.81 3.11 3.98
C ILE A 24 -8.95 3.53 3.05
N VAL A 25 -8.76 4.60 2.28
CA VAL A 25 -9.74 5.05 1.28
C VAL A 25 -9.97 3.98 0.21
N PHE A 26 -8.89 3.34 -0.26
CA PHE A 26 -8.97 2.21 -1.18
C PHE A 26 -9.76 1.03 -0.59
N LEU A 27 -9.49 0.64 0.66
CA LEU A 27 -10.22 -0.42 1.37
C LEU A 27 -11.71 -0.07 1.54
N GLY A 28 -12.02 1.19 1.88
CA GLY A 28 -13.39 1.65 2.12
C GLY A 28 -14.30 1.59 0.89
N LYS A 29 -13.76 1.84 -0.31
CA LYS A 29 -14.56 1.81 -1.55
C LYS A 29 -15.02 0.40 -1.91
N VAL A 30 -14.24 -0.62 -1.58
CA VAL A 30 -14.61 -2.01 -1.92
C VAL A 30 -15.59 -2.63 -0.93
N GLY A 31 -15.57 -2.19 0.32
CA GLY A 31 -16.65 -2.51 1.24
C GLY A 31 -18.01 -1.93 0.80
N ALA A 32 -17.99 -0.82 0.05
CA ALA A 32 -19.20 -0.08 -0.32
C ALA A 32 -19.73 -0.39 -1.73
N ASP A 33 -18.87 -0.55 -2.75
CA ASP A 33 -19.30 -0.37 -4.15
C ASP A 33 -18.68 -1.32 -5.18
N TRP A 34 -17.87 -2.31 -4.79
CA TRP A 34 -17.42 -3.33 -5.76
C TRP A 34 -18.53 -4.35 -6.02
N MET A 35 -19.55 -3.91 -6.76
CA MET A 35 -20.53 -4.79 -7.37
C MET A 35 -19.88 -5.55 -8.53
N PRO A 36 -20.29 -6.80 -8.80
CA PRO A 36 -19.82 -7.55 -9.96
C PRO A 36 -19.95 -6.68 -11.23
N PRO A 37 -18.96 -6.65 -12.14
CA PRO A 37 -19.23 -6.15 -13.48
C PRO A 37 -20.45 -6.90 -14.04
N ASP A 38 -21.33 -6.21 -14.76
CA ASP A 38 -22.57 -6.77 -15.29
C ASP A 38 -22.25 -7.98 -16.19
N PHE A 39 -22.21 -9.19 -15.61
CA PHE A 39 -21.88 -10.45 -16.30
C PHE A 39 -23.04 -10.96 -17.16
N GLY A 40 -24.08 -10.13 -17.39
CA GLY A 40 -25.30 -10.53 -18.08
C GLY A 40 -26.25 -11.41 -17.23
N PHE A 41 -25.86 -11.73 -15.99
CA PHE A 41 -26.67 -12.47 -15.02
C PHE A 41 -26.47 -11.88 -13.62
N PRO A 42 -27.55 -11.60 -12.85
CA PRO A 42 -27.42 -11.04 -11.51
C PRO A 42 -26.91 -12.11 -10.54
N LEU A 43 -25.62 -12.07 -10.22
CA LEU A 43 -25.05 -12.82 -9.10
C LEU A 43 -25.25 -12.03 -7.80
N SER A 44 -25.56 -12.72 -6.71
CA SER A 44 -25.44 -12.09 -5.39
C SER A 44 -23.96 -11.78 -5.09
N GLN A 45 -23.71 -10.83 -4.18
CA GLN A 45 -22.34 -10.47 -3.78
C GLN A 45 -21.55 -11.69 -3.28
N GLU A 46 -22.20 -12.57 -2.51
CA GLU A 46 -21.59 -13.80 -1.99
C GLU A 46 -21.20 -14.76 -3.12
N GLN A 47 -22.10 -14.98 -4.08
CA GLN A 47 -21.82 -15.81 -5.25
C GLN A 47 -20.69 -15.25 -6.12
N TRP A 48 -20.60 -13.93 -6.22
CA TRP A 48 -19.50 -13.29 -6.94
C TRP A 48 -18.16 -13.45 -6.21
N MET A 49 -18.13 -13.27 -4.89
CA MET A 49 -16.94 -13.47 -4.06
C MET A 49 -16.40 -14.90 -4.14
N ASP A 50 -17.26 -15.88 -4.40
CA ASP A 50 -16.88 -17.29 -4.55
C ASP A 50 -16.24 -17.63 -5.90
N THR A 51 -16.38 -16.76 -6.90
CA THR A 51 -15.72 -16.94 -8.19
C THR A 51 -14.19 -16.86 -8.06
N PRO A 52 -13.41 -17.48 -8.98
CA PRO A 52 -11.96 -17.29 -9.01
C PRO A 52 -11.54 -15.83 -9.08
N TYR A 53 -12.38 -14.97 -9.65
CA TYR A 53 -12.15 -13.53 -9.74
C TYR A 53 -12.40 -12.82 -8.40
N GLY A 54 -13.56 -13.03 -7.78
CA GLY A 54 -13.88 -12.47 -6.45
C GLY A 54 -12.85 -12.83 -5.38
N LYS A 55 -12.31 -14.06 -5.42
CA LYS A 55 -11.21 -14.50 -4.54
C LYS A 55 -9.91 -13.74 -4.73
N GLN A 56 -9.53 -13.43 -5.98
CA GLN A 56 -8.33 -12.65 -6.27
C GLN A 56 -8.46 -11.21 -5.77
N VAL A 57 -9.65 -10.65 -5.96
CA VAL A 57 -9.99 -9.32 -5.47
C VAL A 57 -9.85 -9.30 -3.94
N ALA A 58 -10.47 -10.25 -3.24
CA ALA A 58 -10.35 -10.40 -1.78
C ALA A 58 -8.89 -10.51 -1.30
N ALA A 59 -8.07 -11.29 -2.02
CA ALA A 59 -6.65 -11.44 -1.73
C ALA A 59 -5.91 -10.10 -1.89
N SER A 60 -6.22 -9.34 -2.94
CA SER A 60 -5.67 -8.01 -3.16
C SER A 60 -5.98 -7.05 -2.01
N PHE A 61 -7.23 -7.02 -1.55
CA PHE A 61 -7.61 -6.19 -0.40
C PHE A 61 -6.93 -6.61 0.89
N SER A 62 -6.79 -7.91 1.11
CA SER A 62 -6.06 -8.45 2.25
C SER A 62 -4.60 -7.98 2.26
N LEU A 63 -3.96 -7.93 1.09
CA LEU A 63 -2.59 -7.39 0.96
C LEU A 63 -2.53 -5.90 1.31
N VAL A 64 -3.49 -5.08 0.88
CA VAL A 64 -3.52 -3.65 1.25
C VAL A 64 -3.81 -3.43 2.72
N LEU A 65 -4.67 -4.26 3.33
CA LEU A 65 -4.90 -4.24 4.77
C LEU A 65 -3.60 -4.53 5.53
N LEU A 66 -2.89 -5.58 5.15
CA LEU A 66 -1.59 -5.92 5.74
C LEU A 66 -0.55 -4.81 5.52
N ALA A 67 -0.53 -4.20 4.33
CA ALA A 67 0.34 -3.05 4.04
C ALA A 67 0.04 -1.86 4.95
N THR A 68 -1.24 -1.58 5.18
CA THR A 68 -1.70 -0.49 6.05
C THR A 68 -1.27 -0.74 7.50
N LEU A 69 -1.44 -1.97 7.99
CA LEU A 69 -1.00 -2.36 9.34
C LEU A 69 0.53 -2.26 9.49
N ALA A 70 1.29 -2.66 8.47
CA ALA A 70 2.73 -2.50 8.43
C ALA A 70 3.15 -1.01 8.44
N GLY A 71 2.45 -0.17 7.69
CA GLY A 71 2.64 1.29 7.70
C GLY A 71 2.37 1.93 9.06
N ILE A 72 1.27 1.56 9.72
CA ILE A 72 0.94 2.02 11.08
C ILE A 72 2.03 1.58 12.07
N ALA A 73 2.45 0.32 12.01
CA ALA A 73 3.55 -0.19 12.84
C ALA A 73 4.86 0.57 12.60
N ALA A 74 5.17 0.92 11.35
CA ALA A 74 6.33 1.75 11.01
C ALA A 74 6.27 3.13 11.68
N GLY A 75 5.11 3.79 11.61
CA GLY A 75 4.86 5.07 12.28
C GLY A 75 5.07 4.99 13.79
N LEU A 76 4.53 3.94 14.44
CA LEU A 76 4.71 3.70 15.87
C LEU A 76 6.17 3.44 16.27
N LEU A 77 6.91 2.68 15.46
CA LEU A 77 8.32 2.39 15.68
C LEU A 77 9.20 3.64 15.57
N ALA A 78 8.90 4.53 14.62
CA ALA A 78 9.60 5.79 14.45
C ALA A 78 9.25 6.79 15.56
N PHE A 79 7.95 7.06 15.77
CA PHE A 79 7.49 8.09 16.71
C PHE A 79 7.71 7.70 18.17
N GLY A 80 7.35 6.48 18.55
CA GLY A 80 7.37 6.03 19.95
C GLY A 80 8.72 5.49 20.40
N LYS A 81 9.52 4.92 19.50
CA LYS A 81 10.76 4.19 19.87
C LYS A 81 12.02 4.67 19.14
N LYS A 82 11.90 5.60 18.18
CA LYS A 82 13.02 6.05 17.32
C LYS A 82 13.77 4.89 16.65
N GLN A 83 13.08 3.78 16.37
CA GLN A 83 13.67 2.57 15.76
C GLN A 83 13.66 2.68 14.23
N TRP A 84 14.39 3.66 13.68
CA TRP A 84 14.35 4.04 12.26
C TRP A 84 14.64 2.90 11.30
N LYS A 85 15.61 2.02 11.62
CA LYS A 85 15.90 0.83 10.80
C LYS A 85 14.70 -0.11 10.69
N ARG A 86 14.01 -0.38 11.81
CA ARG A 86 12.82 -1.26 11.82
C ARG A 86 11.61 -0.59 11.18
N ALA A 87 11.45 0.73 11.38
CA ALA A 87 10.42 1.51 10.72
C ALA A 87 10.59 1.50 9.19
N GLY A 88 11.83 1.62 8.70
CA GLY A 88 12.15 1.49 7.28
C GLY A 88 11.81 0.12 6.72
N VAL A 89 12.19 -0.97 7.41
CA VAL A 89 11.84 -2.34 7.01
C VAL A 89 10.32 -2.54 6.95
N ALA A 90 9.57 -2.03 7.92
CA ALA A 90 8.11 -2.09 7.91
C ALA A 90 7.51 -1.31 6.72
N CYS A 91 8.07 -0.16 6.35
CA CYS A 91 7.65 0.56 5.14
C CYS A 91 7.97 -0.20 3.85
N ILE A 92 9.10 -0.91 3.77
CA ILE A 92 9.42 -1.78 2.62
C ILE A 92 8.42 -2.92 2.51
N ILE A 93 8.06 -3.56 3.63
CA ILE A 93 7.04 -4.61 3.64
C ILE A 93 5.71 -4.05 3.15
N ALA A 94 5.30 -2.87 3.66
CA ALA A 94 4.08 -2.20 3.21
C ALA A 94 4.12 -1.92 1.70
N PHE A 95 5.22 -1.36 1.20
CA PHE A 95 5.44 -1.12 -0.23
C PHE A 95 5.28 -2.39 -1.07
N VAL A 96 5.94 -3.49 -0.68
CA VAL A 96 5.87 -4.76 -1.42
C VAL A 96 4.45 -5.32 -1.44
N LEU A 97 3.76 -5.29 -0.30
CA LEU A 97 2.38 -5.76 -0.20
C LEU A 97 1.43 -4.93 -1.08
N THR A 98 1.57 -3.61 -1.09
CA THR A 98 0.77 -2.74 -1.96
C THR A 98 1.08 -2.97 -3.45
N CYS A 99 2.35 -3.18 -3.81
CA CYS A 99 2.74 -3.58 -5.17
C CYS A 99 2.12 -4.92 -5.58
N LEU A 100 2.16 -5.92 -4.70
CA LEU A 100 1.55 -7.22 -4.95
C LEU A 100 0.04 -7.08 -5.15
N SER A 101 -0.64 -6.28 -4.32
CA SER A 101 -2.05 -5.94 -4.54
C SER A 101 -2.28 -5.36 -5.94
N PHE A 102 -1.45 -4.41 -6.39
CA PHE A 102 -1.59 -3.83 -7.73
C PHE A 102 -1.51 -4.87 -8.84
N VAL A 103 -0.60 -5.84 -8.74
CA VAL A 103 -0.44 -6.92 -9.73
C VAL A 103 -1.70 -7.78 -9.87
N TRP A 104 -2.46 -8.00 -8.79
CA TRP A 104 -3.72 -8.75 -8.86
C TRP A 104 -4.83 -8.02 -9.60
N PHE A 105 -4.74 -6.69 -9.76
CA PHE A 105 -5.66 -5.89 -10.58
C PHE A 105 -5.23 -5.79 -12.06
N ILE A 106 -4.03 -6.26 -12.43
CA ILE A 106 -3.57 -6.21 -13.82
C ILE A 106 -4.25 -7.32 -14.62
N ARG A 107 -4.95 -6.91 -15.69
CA ARG A 107 -5.58 -7.68 -16.77
C ARG A 107 -5.21 -9.17 -16.78
N ARG A 108 -6.14 -10.04 -16.39
CA ARG A 108 -6.03 -11.49 -16.64
C ARG A 108 -6.78 -11.86 -17.89
N CYS A 109 -6.04 -12.33 -18.89
CA CYS A 109 -6.62 -13.04 -20.01
C CYS A 109 -6.90 -14.48 -19.56
N ASP A 110 -8.16 -14.90 -19.64
CA ASP A 110 -8.45 -16.32 -19.62
C ASP A 110 -7.94 -16.90 -20.95
N THR A 111 -6.92 -17.77 -20.89
CA THR A 111 -6.35 -18.38 -22.10
C THR A 111 -7.32 -19.33 -22.80
N THR A 112 -8.42 -19.68 -22.14
CA THR A 112 -9.40 -20.68 -22.61
C THR A 112 -10.57 -20.05 -23.37
N ILE A 113 -10.88 -18.80 -23.07
CA ILE A 113 -11.98 -18.03 -23.66
C ILE A 113 -11.37 -16.68 -23.95
N ALA A 114 -11.12 -16.33 -25.22
CA ALA A 114 -10.31 -15.17 -25.66
C ALA A 114 -10.90 -13.77 -25.29
N PHE A 115 -11.28 -13.57 -24.03
CA PHE A 115 -11.72 -12.34 -23.42
C PHE A 115 -10.69 -11.93 -22.38
N CYS A 116 -9.89 -10.92 -22.75
CA CYS A 116 -9.03 -10.25 -21.80
C CYS A 116 -9.84 -9.14 -21.12
N TRP A 117 -10.44 -9.44 -19.97
CA TRP A 117 -11.07 -8.44 -19.12
C TRP A 117 -9.98 -7.53 -18.57
N GLN A 118 -9.99 -6.29 -19.02
CA GLN A 118 -9.20 -5.21 -18.43
C GLN A 118 -10.12 -4.53 -17.43
N LEU A 119 -9.71 -4.46 -16.17
CA LEU A 119 -10.33 -3.51 -15.25
C LEU A 119 -10.12 -2.13 -15.83
N ASP A 120 -11.22 -1.40 -16.04
CA ASP A 120 -11.10 0.02 -16.33
C ASP A 120 -10.32 0.67 -15.19
N PHE A 121 -9.35 1.50 -15.56
CA PHE A 121 -8.54 2.18 -14.57
C PHE A 121 -9.40 3.19 -13.82
N GLU A 122 -9.93 2.76 -12.69
CA GLU A 122 -10.73 3.61 -11.81
C GLU A 122 -9.86 4.48 -10.88
N TRP A 123 -10.45 5.55 -10.37
CA TRP A 123 -9.81 6.51 -9.46
C TRP A 123 -9.18 5.86 -8.23
N PHE A 124 -9.74 4.73 -7.73
CA PHE A 124 -9.21 4.03 -6.56
C PHE A 124 -7.85 3.36 -6.85
N HIS A 125 -7.55 3.02 -8.11
CA HIS A 125 -6.20 2.57 -8.49
C HIS A 125 -5.18 3.69 -8.30
N GLY A 126 -5.59 4.95 -8.51
CA GLY A 126 -4.79 6.13 -8.17
C GLY A 126 -4.47 6.22 -6.67
N MET A 127 -5.41 5.82 -5.80
CA MET A 127 -5.15 5.74 -4.35
C MET A 127 -4.12 4.68 -4.03
N LEU A 128 -4.20 3.51 -4.69
CA LEU A 128 -3.22 2.44 -4.51
C LEU A 128 -1.82 2.87 -4.98
N ILE A 129 -1.71 3.49 -6.16
CA ILE A 129 -0.44 4.03 -6.68
C ILE A 129 0.13 5.10 -5.75
N GLY A 130 -0.72 6.02 -5.26
CA GLY A 130 -0.30 7.02 -4.29
C GLY A 130 0.24 6.39 -3.01
N SER A 131 -0.40 5.33 -2.52
CA SER A 131 0.08 4.56 -1.36
C SER A 131 1.44 3.90 -1.62
N ILE A 132 1.63 3.28 -2.79
CA ILE A 132 2.91 2.69 -3.21
C ILE A 132 4.03 3.74 -3.17
N ILE A 133 3.81 4.88 -3.81
CA ILE A 133 4.81 5.96 -3.90
C ILE A 133 5.20 6.44 -2.50
N ASN A 134 4.21 6.70 -1.66
CA ASN A 134 4.44 7.23 -0.32
C ASN A 134 5.13 6.19 0.60
N PHE A 135 4.78 4.90 0.55
CA PHE A 135 5.52 3.89 1.31
C PHE A 135 6.98 3.77 0.85
N GLY A 136 7.25 3.91 -0.45
CA GLY A 136 8.61 3.95 -1.00
C GLY A 136 9.42 5.13 -0.45
N PHE A 137 8.85 6.35 -0.49
CA PHE A 137 9.49 7.54 0.07
C PHE A 137 9.64 7.48 1.59
N ALA A 138 8.66 6.91 2.32
CA ALA A 138 8.80 6.68 3.75
C ALA A 138 9.98 5.76 4.05
N ALA A 139 10.13 4.64 3.32
CA ALA A 139 11.28 3.75 3.49
C ALA A 139 12.62 4.47 3.24
N TYR A 140 12.69 5.28 2.17
CA TYR A 140 13.87 6.09 1.86
C TYR A 140 14.20 7.09 2.98
N ASN A 141 13.19 7.82 3.46
CA ASN A 141 13.36 8.81 4.52
C ASN A 141 13.82 8.16 5.84
N ALA A 142 13.29 6.98 6.20
CA ALA A 142 13.73 6.23 7.37
C ALA A 142 15.21 5.82 7.27
N TYR A 143 15.65 5.42 6.08
CA TYR A 143 17.06 5.10 5.82
C TYR A 143 17.95 6.33 5.95
N SER A 144 17.54 7.48 5.40
CA SER A 144 18.26 8.75 5.50
C SER A 144 18.45 9.17 6.97
N VAL A 145 17.39 9.16 7.77
CA VAL A 145 17.44 9.50 9.20
C VAL A 145 18.36 8.54 9.98
N HIS A 146 18.27 7.24 9.69
CA HIS A 146 19.14 6.26 10.34
C HIS A 146 20.62 6.45 9.99
N GLY A 147 20.93 6.71 8.71
CA GLY A 147 22.28 6.93 8.22
C GLY A 147 22.93 8.19 8.80
N GLU A 148 22.17 9.27 8.92
CA GLU A 148 22.66 10.51 9.54
C GLU A 148 22.86 10.37 11.05
N ALA A 149 21.94 9.71 11.75
CA ALA A 149 22.13 9.41 13.18
C ALA A 149 23.40 8.59 13.43
N ALA A 150 23.64 7.54 12.63
CA ALA A 150 24.84 6.72 12.75
C ALA A 150 26.15 7.47 12.42
N ARG A 151 26.09 8.50 11.55
CA ARG A 151 27.26 9.35 11.25
C ARG A 151 27.60 10.34 12.37
N LEU A 152 26.59 10.85 13.06
CA LEU A 152 26.77 11.78 14.19
C LEU A 152 27.32 11.09 15.44
N ASP A 153 27.14 9.76 15.57
CA ASP A 153 27.64 8.94 16.67
C ASP A 153 29.12 8.52 16.53
N LEU A 154 29.79 8.86 15.41
CA LEU A 154 31.22 8.56 15.23
C LEU A 154 32.08 9.61 15.96
N PRO A 155 33.15 9.20 16.67
CA PRO A 155 34.06 10.14 17.31
C PRO A 155 34.74 11.03 16.27
N LYS A 156 34.80 12.34 16.55
CA LYS A 156 35.45 13.36 15.72
C LYS A 156 36.97 13.28 15.79
#